data_AF-A0A2E8YDR4-F1
#
_entry.id   AF-A0A2E8YDR4-F1
#
_cell.length_a   1.000
_cell.length_b   1.000
_cell.length_c   1.000
_cell.angle_alpha   90.00
_cell.angle_beta   90.00
_cell.angle_gamma   90.00
#
_symmetry.space_group_name_H-M   'P 1'
#
loop_
_entity.id
_entity.type
_entity.pdbx_description
1 polymer ?
#
loop_
_entity_poly.entity_id
_entity_poly.type
_entity_poly.pdbx_seq_one_letter_code
_entity_poly.pdbx_strand_id
1 'polypeptide(L)' 'MLATKHRSEEPLTPPSPSGADWIVLSRTPMGRLGGPDEVAKVALFLASEDSSYVTGQVIYIDGGRLGLNYTVPVPE' A
#
# COMPACT_ATOMS: atom_id res chain seq x y z
N MET A 1 -16.73 36.08 -0.47
CA MET A 1 -17.24 35.52 -1.75
C MET A 1 -16.10 34.70 -2.35
N LEU A 2 -15.93 33.47 -1.86
CA LEU A 2 -14.83 32.57 -2.24
C LEU A 2 -15.37 31.64 -3.33
N ALA A 3 -14.79 31.70 -4.53
CA ALA A 3 -15.19 30.86 -5.64
C ALA A 3 -14.81 29.40 -5.37
N THR A 4 -15.81 28.56 -5.13
CA THR A 4 -15.69 27.11 -5.03
C THR A 4 -15.32 26.57 -6.41
N LYS A 5 -14.04 26.29 -6.65
CA LYS A 5 -13.58 25.60 -7.86
C LYS A 5 -14.15 24.18 -7.84
N HIS A 6 -15.24 23.98 -8.56
CA HIS A 6 -15.75 22.65 -8.91
C HIS A 6 -14.60 21.84 -9.52
N ARG A 7 -14.14 20.82 -8.78
CA ARG A 7 -13.21 19.82 -9.29
C ARG A 7 -14.04 18.89 -10.17
N SER A 8 -13.82 18.96 -11.49
CA SER A 8 -14.30 17.99 -12.46
C SER A 8 -13.85 16.60 -12.05
N GLU A 9 -14.77 15.65 -12.01
CA GLU A 9 -14.46 14.24 -11.76
C GLU A 9 -13.66 13.70 -12.94
N GLU A 10 -12.37 13.51 -12.72
CA GLU A 10 -11.51 12.76 -13.63
C GLU A 10 -12.01 11.29 -13.68
N PRO A 11 -11.87 10.59 -14.82
CA PRO A 11 -12.30 9.20 -14.91
C PRO A 11 -11.67 8.36 -13.79
N LEU A 12 -12.46 7.47 -13.19
CA LEU A 12 -12.05 6.57 -12.09
C LEU A 12 -10.95 5.56 -12.47
N THR A 13 -10.49 5.55 -13.72
CA THR A 13 -9.31 4.81 -14.15
C THR A 13 -8.07 5.62 -13.78
N PRO A 14 -7.22 5.11 -12.86
CA PRO A 14 -5.95 5.75 -12.60
C PRO A 14 -5.16 5.87 -13.91
N PRO A 15 -4.35 6.92 -14.09
CA PRO A 15 -3.46 6.99 -15.25
C PRO A 15 -2.59 5.73 -15.27
N SER A 16 -2.30 5.23 -16.48
CA SER A 16 -1.38 4.10 -16.66
C SER A 16 -0.12 4.33 -15.80
N PRO A 17 0.33 3.33 -15.01
CA PRO A 17 1.37 3.54 -14.03
C PRO A 17 2.60 4.20 -14.67
N SER A 18 3.14 5.24 -14.02
CA SER A 18 4.46 5.75 -14.45
C SER A 18 5.49 4.62 -14.35
N GLY A 19 6.65 4.77 -15.00
CA GLY A 19 7.71 3.76 -14.90
C GLY A 19 8.09 3.42 -13.46
N ALA A 20 7.99 4.38 -12.53
CA ALA A 20 8.20 4.16 -11.11
C ALA A 20 7.06 3.38 -10.45
N ASP A 21 5.80 3.75 -10.74
CA ASP A 21 4.62 3.06 -10.20
C ASP A 21 4.57 1.60 -10.65
N TRP A 22 4.91 1.34 -11.92
CA TRP A 22 4.96 -0.01 -12.48
C TRP A 22 5.99 -0.89 -11.75
N ILE A 23 7.19 -0.37 -11.46
CA ILE A 23 8.23 -1.12 -10.73
C ILE A 23 7.77 -1.47 -9.31
N VAL A 24 7.01 -0.59 -8.67
CA VAL A 24 6.48 -0.86 -7.34
C VAL A 24 5.38 -1.90 -7.41
N LEU A 25 4.36 -1.69 -8.25
CA LEU A 25 3.18 -2.54 -8.35
C LEU A 25 3.48 -3.94 -8.90
N SER A 26 4.36 -4.06 -9.91
CA SER A 26 4.75 -5.36 -10.49
C SER A 26 5.45 -6.27 -9.49
N ARG A 27 5.89 -5.74 -8.36
CA ARG A 27 6.55 -6.49 -7.28
C ARG A 27 5.72 -6.53 -6.00
N THR A 28 4.50 -6.02 -6.01
CA THR A 28 3.58 -6.04 -4.87
C THR A 28 2.38 -6.91 -5.24
N PRO A 29 2.30 -8.16 -4.77
CA PRO A 29 1.20 -9.08 -5.08
C PRO A 29 -0.20 -8.51 -4.82
N MET A 30 -0.35 -7.65 -3.81
CA MET A 30 -1.62 -6.97 -3.54
C MET A 30 -2.05 -5.95 -4.61
N GLY A 31 -1.20 -5.64 -5.59
CA GLY A 31 -1.54 -4.81 -6.75
C GLY A 31 -1.83 -3.34 -6.43
N ARG A 32 -1.54 -2.88 -5.21
CA ARG A 32 -1.73 -1.50 -4.77
C ARG A 32 -0.65 -1.07 -3.79
N LEU A 33 -0.47 0.23 -3.65
CA LEU A 33 0.31 0.79 -2.54
C LEU A 33 -0.45 0.61 -1.22
N GLY A 34 0.33 0.39 -0.17
CA GLY A 34 -0.18 0.38 1.21
C GLY A 34 -0.46 1.80 1.70
N GLY A 35 -1.45 1.93 2.58
CA GLY A 35 -1.74 3.17 3.31
C GLY A 35 -0.96 3.28 4.62
N PRO A 36 -0.74 4.51 5.14
CA PRO A 36 -0.12 4.68 6.46
C PRO A 36 -0.96 4.08 7.59
N ASP A 37 -2.28 3.97 7.42
CA ASP A 37 -3.18 3.35 8.40
C ASP A 37 -2.93 1.84 8.54
N GLU A 38 -2.50 1.16 7.48
CA GLU A 38 -2.17 -0.26 7.51
C GLU A 38 -0.91 -0.52 8.34
N VAL A 39 0.08 0.37 8.24
CA VAL A 39 1.27 0.33 9.11
C VAL A 39 0.89 0.63 10.56
N ALA A 40 0.06 1.65 10.78
CA ALA A 40 -0.37 2.05 12.12
C ALA A 40 -1.16 0.94 12.83
N LYS A 41 -2.01 0.19 12.12
CA LYS A 41 -2.77 -0.93 12.68
C LYS A 41 -1.87 -2.06 13.18
N VAL A 42 -0.81 -2.40 12.44
CA VAL A 42 0.16 -3.43 12.89
C VAL A 42 0.97 -2.91 14.07
N ALA A 43 1.41 -1.64 14.03
CA ALA A 43 2.11 -1.03 15.16
C ALA A 43 1.24 -1.01 16.43
N LEU A 44 -0.05 -0.69 16.29
CA LEU A 44 -1.01 -0.71 17.39
C LEU A 44 -1.20 -2.11 17.95
N PHE A 45 -1.34 -3.13 17.09
CA PHE A 45 -1.38 -4.52 17.52
C PHE A 45 -0.14 -4.90 18.32
N LEU A 46 1.05 -4.58 17.80
CA LEU A 46 2.33 -4.88 18.47
C LEU A 46 2.55 -4.13 19.80
N ALA A 47 1.87 -2.99 19.98
CA ALA A 47 1.90 -2.23 21.22
C ALA A 47 0.82 -2.67 22.22
N SER A 48 -0.05 -3.60 21.85
CA SER A 48 -1.17 -4.07 22.67
C SER A 48 -0.83 -5.33 23.46
N GLU A 49 -1.68 -5.65 24.44
CA GLU A 49 -1.58 -6.89 25.23
C GLU A 49 -1.78 -8.16 24.37
N ASP A 50 -2.46 -8.03 23.22
CA ASP A 50 -2.72 -9.15 22.30
C ASP A 50 -1.42 -9.71 21.70
N SER A 51 -0.32 -8.95 21.74
CA SER A 51 1.01 -9.38 21.30
C SER A 51 2.00 -9.58 22.44
N SER A 52 1.55 -9.82 23.67
CA SER A 52 2.37 -9.87 24.90
C SER A 52 3.57 -10.86 24.88
N TYR A 53 3.57 -11.84 23.97
CA TYR A 53 4.69 -12.79 23.80
C TYR A 53 5.40 -12.70 22.44
N VAL A 54 5.09 -11.68 21.64
CA VAL A 54 5.73 -11.43 20.35
C VAL A 54 6.93 -10.50 20.57
N THR A 55 8.14 -11.03 20.44
CA THR A 55 9.37 -10.24 20.59
C THR A 55 10.46 -10.71 19.62
N GLY A 56 11.39 -9.80 19.29
CA GLY A 56 12.51 -10.08 18.38
C GLY A 56 12.14 -10.32 16.92
N GLN A 57 10.93 -9.95 16.51
CA GLN A 57 10.43 -10.20 15.14
C GLN A 57 10.52 -8.96 14.26
N VAL A 58 10.72 -9.19 12.96
CA VAL A 58 10.56 -8.18 11.91
C VAL A 58 9.30 -8.53 11.12
N ILE A 59 8.31 -7.62 11.11
CA ILE A 59 7.06 -7.80 10.37
C ILE A 59 7.05 -6.85 9.17
N TYR A 60 7.01 -7.42 7.97
CA TYR A 60 6.93 -6.67 6.72
C TYR A 60 5.49 -6.35 6.37
N ILE A 61 5.21 -5.07 6.14
CA ILE A 61 3.89 -4.53 5.81
C ILE A 61 3.96 -3.96 4.39
N ASP A 62 4.22 -4.83 3.43
CA ASP A 62 4.68 -4.45 2.08
C ASP A 62 3.81 -4.99 0.93
N GLY A 63 2.65 -5.54 1.28
CA GLY A 63 1.72 -6.15 0.33
C GLY A 63 2.26 -7.42 -0.35
N GLY A 64 3.20 -8.11 0.30
CA GLY A 64 3.78 -9.38 -0.17
C GLY A 64 5.05 -9.23 -0.99
N ARG A 65 5.66 -8.04 -0.99
CA ARG A 65 6.79 -7.69 -1.86
C ARG A 65 8.04 -8.51 -1.55
N LEU A 66 8.41 -8.66 -0.29
CA LEU A 66 9.63 -9.36 0.11
C LEU A 66 9.60 -10.85 -0.26
N GLY A 67 8.44 -11.50 -0.13
CA GLY A 67 8.29 -12.92 -0.40
C GLY A 67 8.20 -13.28 -1.89
N LEU A 68 8.18 -12.28 -2.77
CA LEU A 68 7.93 -12.47 -4.19
C LEU A 68 9.24 -12.69 -4.97
N ASN A 69 9.38 -13.86 -5.60
CA ASN A 69 10.54 -14.22 -6.43
C ASN A 69 10.37 -13.92 -7.94
N TYR A 70 9.26 -13.28 -8.33
CA TYR A 70 8.93 -12.93 -9.72
C TYR A 70 8.16 -11.59 -9.76
N THR A 71 7.65 -11.20 -10.92
CA THR A 71 6.77 -10.02 -11.03
C THR A 71 5.34 -10.45 -11.30
N VAL A 72 4.38 -9.75 -10.70
CA VAL A 72 2.95 -9.90 -10.98
C VAL A 72 2.52 -8.95 -12.09
N PRO A 73 1.46 -9.29 -12.86
CA PRO A 73 0.84 -8.36 -13.80
C PRO A 73 0.37 -7.11 -13.06
N VAL A 74 0.63 -5.94 -13.65
CA VAL A 74 0.10 -4.66 -13.16
C VAL A 74 -1.17 -4.39 -13.95
N PRO A 75 -2.35 -4.30 -13.30
CA PRO A 75 -3.58 -3.88 -13.96
C PRO A 75 -3.38 -2.51 -14.62
N GLU A 76 -3.83 -2.38 -15.86
CA GLU A 76 -3.81 -1.12 -16.63
C GLU A 76 -4.73 -0.06 -16.03
#